data_AF-A0A2T2TU41-F1
#
_entry.id   AF-A0A2T2TU41-F1
#
_cell.length_a   1.000
_cell.length_b   1.000
_cell.length_c   1.000
_cell.angle_alpha   90.00
_cell.angle_beta   90.00
_cell.angle_gamma   90.00
#
_symmetry.space_group_name_H-M   'P 1'
#
loop_
_entity.id
_entity.type
_entity.pdbx_description
1 polymer ?
#
loop_
_entity_poly.entity_id
_entity_poly.type
_entity_poly.pdbx_seq_one_letter_code
_entity_poly.pdbx_strand_id
1 'polypeptide(L)' 'MERAPAFEVVPLSEKLFRRGFELFEEREDKAWGLTDRISFVAMRGRKLRDALSADGDFQQAGFNALLRS' A
#
# COMPACT_ATOMS: atom_id res chain seq x y z
N MET A 1 21.70 25.15 3.23
CA MET A 1 20.42 24.85 2.56
C MET A 1 19.93 23.53 3.12
N GLU A 2 18.99 23.58 4.05
CA GLU A 2 18.34 22.38 4.57
C GLU A 2 17.55 21.75 3.43
N ARG A 3 17.93 20.53 3.01
CA ARG A 3 17.19 19.81 1.98
C ARG A 3 15.92 19.26 2.61
N ALA A 4 14.78 19.47 1.96
CA ALA A 4 13.57 18.73 2.28
C ALA A 4 13.88 17.22 2.25
N PRO A 5 13.26 16.41 3.13
CA PRO A 5 13.53 14.98 3.19
C PRO A 5 13.21 14.33 1.85
N ALA A 6 14.05 13.37 1.44
CA ALA A 6 13.92 12.68 0.15
C ALA A 6 12.72 11.71 0.09
N PHE A 7 12.00 11.54 1.20
CA PHE A 7 10.84 10.66 1.33
C PHE A 7 9.90 11.17 2.42
N GLU A 8 8.62 10.82 2.28
CA GLU A 8 7.59 11.02 3.31
C GLU A 8 7.30 9.67 3.98
N VAL A 9 7.30 9.64 5.31
CA VAL A 9 6.86 8.47 6.07
C VAL A 9 5.39 8.64 6.42
N VAL A 10 4.56 7.69 5.98
CA VAL A 10 3.16 7.63 6.37
C VAL A 10 3.05 6.88 7.70
N PRO A 11 2.70 7.55 8.82
CA PRO A 11 2.53 6.84 10.09
C PRO A 11 1.29 5.93 10.03
N LEU A 12 1.39 4.76 10.66
CA LEU A 12 0.25 3.86 10.84
C LEU A 12 -0.70 4.47 11.87
N SER A 13 -1.75 5.13 11.38
CA SER A 13 -2.85 5.60 12.23
C SER A 13 -3.86 4.47 12.48
N GLU A 14 -4.63 4.57 13.56
CA GLU A 14 -5.73 3.65 13.86
C GLU A 14 -6.73 3.56 12.69
N LYS A 15 -7.05 4.69 12.06
CA LYS A 15 -7.93 4.74 10.88
C LYS A 15 -7.37 3.93 9.72
N LEU A 16 -6.07 4.06 9.45
CA LEU A 16 -5.40 3.34 8.37
C LEU A 16 -5.33 1.83 8.68
N PHE A 17 -5.01 1.48 9.92
CA PHE A 17 -5.02 0.09 10.38
C PHE A 17 -6.41 -0.54 10.22
N ARG A 18 -7.46 0.12 10.75
CA ARG A 18 -8.84 -0.41 10.69
C ARG A 18 -9.28 -0.63 9.24
N ARG A 19 -9.03 0.32 8.33
CA ARG A 19 -9.38 0.14 6.92
C ARG A 19 -8.58 -0.96 6.23
N GLY A 20 -7.30 -1.11 6.58
CA GLY A 20 -6.48 -2.22 6.08
C GLY A 20 -6.97 -3.58 6.58
N PHE A 21 -7.45 -3.62 7.83
CA PHE A 21 -8.02 -4.80 8.45
C PHE A 21 -9.41 -5.15 7.88
N GLU A 22 -10.29 -4.17 7.66
CA GLU A 22 -11.56 -4.38 6.95
C GLU A 22 -11.31 -4.98 5.56
N LEU A 23 -10.33 -4.46 4.80
CA LEU A 23 -9.95 -5.03 3.51
C LEU A 23 -9.34 -6.46 3.64
N PHE A 24 -8.79 -6.79 4.81
CA PHE A 24 -8.29 -8.14 5.10
C PHE A 24 -9.43 -9.13 5.23
N GLU A 25 -10.46 -8.76 5.99
CA GLU A 25 -11.66 -9.58 6.18
C GLU A 25 -12.51 -9.67 4.89
N GLU A 26 -12.64 -8.59 4.12
CA GLU A 26 -13.46 -8.58 2.90
C GLU A 26 -12.89 -9.42 1.74
N ARG A 27 -11.59 -9.74 1.77
CA ARG A 27 -10.86 -10.37 0.66
C ARG A 27 -10.16 -11.64 1.09
N GLU A 28 -10.94 -12.59 1.59
CA GLU A 28 -10.49 -13.97 1.86
C GLU A 28 -10.10 -14.71 0.57
N ASP A 29 -10.57 -14.25 -0.60
CA ASP A 29 -10.18 -14.75 -1.92
C ASP A 29 -8.72 -14.44 -2.29
N LYS A 30 -8.05 -13.57 -1.51
CA LYS A 30 -6.70 -13.08 -1.78
C LYS A 30 -5.75 -13.41 -0.64
N ALA A 31 -4.61 -14.00 -1.00
CA ALA A 31 -3.52 -14.33 -0.08
C ALA A 31 -2.65 -13.12 0.32
N TRP A 32 -3.12 -11.89 0.09
CA TRP A 32 -2.37 -10.67 0.42
C TRP A 32 -1.99 -10.66 1.91
N GLY A 33 -0.94 -9.94 2.30
CA GLY A 33 -0.65 -9.68 3.71
C GLY A 33 -1.54 -8.59 4.31
N LEU A 34 -1.53 -8.43 5.62
CA LEU A 34 -2.13 -7.25 6.28
C LEU A 34 -1.37 -5.97 5.92
N THR A 35 -0.03 -6.04 5.87
CA THR A 35 0.83 -4.92 5.48
C THR A 35 0.55 -4.43 4.06
N ASP A 36 0.32 -5.33 3.11
CA ASP A 36 0.03 -4.95 1.72
C ASP A 36 -1.31 -4.23 1.64
N ARG A 37 -2.33 -4.73 2.34
CA ARG A 37 -3.65 -4.09 2.39
C ARG A 37 -3.61 -2.71 3.03
N ILE A 38 -2.87 -2.55 4.13
CA ILE A 38 -2.61 -1.22 4.73
C ILE A 38 -1.93 -0.30 3.71
N SER A 39 -0.96 -0.82 2.95
CA SER A 39 -0.28 -0.07 1.89
C SER A 39 -1.24 0.33 0.77
N PHE A 40 -2.15 -0.57 0.36
CA PHE A 40 -3.15 -0.28 -0.68
C PHE A 40 -4.10 0.84 -0.24
N VAL A 41 -4.57 0.82 1.01
CA VAL A 41 -5.42 1.89 1.55
C VAL A 41 -4.64 3.21 1.58
N ALA A 42 -3.39 3.21 2.07
CA ALA A 42 -2.56 4.40 2.14
C ALA A 42 -2.33 5.01 0.76
N MET A 43 -1.98 4.18 -0.23
CA MET A 43 -1.74 4.58 -1.61
C MET A 43 -3.00 5.13 -2.28
N ARG A 44 -4.15 4.46 -2.14
CA ARG A 44 -5.43 4.95 -2.69
C ARG A 44 -5.82 6.30 -2.08
N GLY A 45 -5.67 6.45 -0.76
CA GLY A 45 -5.92 7.71 -0.07
C GLY A 45 -5.04 8.86 -0.55
N ARG A 46 -3.80 8.56 -0.95
CA ARG A 46 -2.84 9.52 -1.53
C ARG A 46 -2.86 9.61 -3.06
N LYS A 47 -3.76 8.88 -3.73
CA LYS A 47 -3.85 8.80 -5.19
C LYS A 47 -2.56 8.34 -5.87
N LEU A 48 -1.79 7.48 -5.20
CA LEU A 48 -0.59 6.85 -5.75
C LEU A 48 -0.97 5.61 -6.55
N ARG A 49 -0.38 5.44 -7.73
CA ARG A 49 -0.61 4.28 -8.61
C ARG A 49 0.62 3.40 -8.77
N ASP A 50 1.80 3.97 -8.66
CA ASP A 50 3.05 3.26 -8.83
C ASP A 50 3.61 2.81 -7.48
N ALA A 51 3.90 1.52 -7.35
CA ALA A 51 4.55 0.93 -6.20
C ALA A 51 5.95 0.47 -6.61
N LEU A 52 6.98 0.97 -5.92
CA LEU A 52 8.33 0.45 -6.04
C LEU A 52 8.45 -0.89 -5.30
N SER A 53 7.87 -1.93 -5.89
CA SER A 53 7.82 -3.28 -5.35
C SER A 53 7.91 -4.31 -6.48
N ALA A 54 8.42 -5.49 -6.17
CA ALA A 54 8.41 -6.67 -7.05
C ALA A 54 7.19 -7.57 -6.77
N ASP A 55 6.39 -7.23 -5.75
CA ASP A 55 5.27 -8.05 -5.30
C ASP A 55 4.13 -8.13 -6.33
N GLY A 56 3.64 -9.35 -6.55
CA GLY A 56 2.49 -9.69 -7.39
C GLY A 56 1.20 -9.03 -6.93
N ASP A 57 1.03 -8.87 -5.63
CA ASP A 57 -0.22 -8.49 -5.01
C ASP A 57 -0.62 -7.05 -5.29
N PHE A 58 0.38 -6.17 -5.43
CA PHE A 58 0.16 -4.79 -5.83
C PHE A 58 -0.50 -4.70 -7.21
N GLN A 59 -0.12 -5.56 -8.17
CA GLN A 59 -0.81 -5.61 -9.45
C GLN A 59 -2.23 -6.16 -9.33
N GLN A 60 -2.42 -7.23 -8.57
CA GLN A 60 -3.76 -7.77 -8.33
C GLN A 60 -4.70 -6.74 -7.68
N ALA A 61 -4.15 -5.84 -6.87
CA ALA A 61 -4.86 -4.75 -6.22
C ALA A 61 -5.04 -3.49 -7.10
N GLY A 62 -4.50 -3.50 -8.34
CA GLY A 62 -4.68 -2.46 -9.36
C GLY A 62 -3.55 -1.42 -9.44
N PHE A 63 -2.40 -1.66 -8.83
CA PHE A 63 -1.21 -0.78 -8.85
C PHE A 63 -0.17 -1.22 -9.89
N ASN A 64 0.70 -0.30 -10.28
CA ASN A 64 1.86 -0.59 -11.13
C ASN A 64 3.05 -0.97 -10.25
N ALA A 65 3.41 -2.26 -10.21
CA ALA A 65 4.63 -2.72 -9.56
C ALA A 65 5.85 -2.45 -10.46
N LEU A 66 6.75 -1.57 -10.03
CA LEU A 66 7.83 -1.03 -10.88
C LEU A 66 9.11 -1.89 -10.91
N LEU A 67 9.34 -2.78 -9.95
CA LEU A 67 10.58 -3.56 -9.87
C LEU A 67 10.52 -4.88 -10.64
N ARG A 68 9.82 -4.90 -11.78
CA ARG A 68 9.64 -6.12 -12.57
C ARG A 68 10.70 -6.25 -13.66
N SER A 69 11.24 -7.45 -13.78
CA SER A 69 11.97 -7.97 -14.94
C SER A 69 11.02 -8.62 -15.93
#